data_AF-A0A656G588-F1
#
_entry.id   AF-A0A656G588-F1
#
_cell.length_a   1.000
_cell.length_b   1.000
_cell.length_c   1.000
_cell.angle_alpha   90.00
_cell.angle_beta   90.00
_cell.angle_gamma   90.00
#
_symmetry.space_group_name_H-M   'P 1'
#
loop_
_entity.id
_entity.type
_entity.pdbx_description
1 polymer ?
#
loop_
_entity_poly.entity_id
_entity_poly.type
_entity_poly.pdbx_seq_one_letter_code
_entity_poly.pdbx_strand_id
1 'polypeptide(L)'
;MSDKNKALAAAPIPRVSLTWLLLAQALVVLPFALHVPVSITLLWLGCTCWRVQVFRMRARLPGTWIKSGLLVGTAGGVYLARGSLVGLDAGAALLVAAFVLKMLEMNNHRDARVLIFLGFFCVAVGYLFEDNLLWALFSLLPIGALLAALIGLQHADLAGRSTDTLKLAFKLMAQAVP
;
A
#
# COMPACT_ATOMS: atom_id res chain seq x y z
N MET A 1 1.35 25.65 20.29
CA MET A 1 1.91 24.32 19.94
C MET A 1 0.89 23.39 19.25
N SER A 2 -0.42 23.58 19.45
CA SER A 2 -1.50 22.77 18.82
C SER A 2 -1.66 22.97 17.30
N ASP A 3 -1.52 24.21 16.79
CA ASP A 3 -1.75 24.50 15.37
C ASP A 3 -0.69 23.92 14.42
N LYS A 4 0.58 23.82 14.86
CA LYS A 4 1.65 23.20 14.07
C LYS A 4 1.39 21.70 13.81
N ASN A 5 0.83 20.99 14.79
CA ASN A 5 0.47 19.57 14.63
C ASN A 5 -0.74 19.37 13.71
N LYS A 6 -1.67 20.33 13.66
CA LYS A 6 -2.80 20.32 12.70
C LYS A 6 -2.32 20.59 11.28
N ALA A 7 -1.40 21.54 11.10
CA ALA A 7 -0.82 21.89 9.81
C ALA A 7 0.01 20.72 9.20
N LEU A 8 0.80 20.02 10.02
CA LEU A 8 1.53 18.81 9.59
C LEU A 8 0.61 17.66 9.20
N ALA A 9 -0.55 17.52 9.85
CA ALA A 9 -1.52 16.48 9.53
C ALA A 9 -2.25 16.70 8.19
N ALA A 10 -2.39 17.96 7.75
CA ALA A 10 -3.08 18.36 6.52
C ALA A 10 -2.14 18.63 5.33
N ALA A 11 -0.82 18.46 5.52
CA ALA A 11 0.14 18.69 4.44
C ALA A 11 -0.10 17.73 3.26
N PRO A 12 0.06 18.17 2.00
CA PRO A 12 0.02 17.27 0.86
C PRO A 12 1.10 16.18 0.98
N ILE A 13 0.80 15.00 0.45
CA ILE A 13 1.74 13.87 0.45
C ILE A 13 2.90 14.19 -0.52
N PRO A 14 4.17 14.08 -0.09
CA PRO A 14 5.32 14.30 -0.97
C PRO A 14 5.32 13.32 -2.16
N ARG A 15 5.73 13.80 -3.34
CA ARG A 15 5.73 13.00 -4.57
C ARG A 15 6.58 11.74 -4.46
N VAL A 16 7.75 11.83 -3.82
CA VAL A 16 8.66 10.69 -3.60
C VAL A 16 8.01 9.61 -2.74
N SER A 17 7.32 9.98 -1.65
CA SER A 17 6.59 9.02 -0.82
C SER A 17 5.49 8.31 -1.60
N LEU A 18 4.77 9.05 -2.46
CA LEU A 18 3.73 8.48 -3.30
C LEU A 18 4.28 7.50 -4.35
N THR A 19 5.44 7.79 -4.95
CA THR A 19 6.09 6.84 -5.88
C THR A 19 6.53 5.57 -5.17
N TRP A 20 7.09 5.67 -3.97
CA TRP A 20 7.46 4.52 -3.17
C TRP A 20 6.24 3.73 -2.69
N LEU A 21 5.13 4.40 -2.37
CA LEU A 21 3.86 3.75 -2.04
C LEU A 21 3.27 2.97 -3.23
N LEU A 22 3.32 3.53 -4.44
CA LEU A 22 2.88 2.83 -5.65
C LEU A 22 3.73 1.58 -5.92
N LEU A 23 5.06 1.70 -5.77
CA LEU A 23 5.99 0.58 -5.91
C LEU A 23 5.76 -0.48 -4.84
N ALA A 24 5.66 -0.07 -3.57
CA ALA A 24 5.37 -0.95 -2.45
C ALA A 24 4.05 -1.69 -2.67
N GLN A 25 3.01 -0.98 -3.12
CA GLN A 25 1.72 -1.59 -3.40
C GLN A 25 1.81 -2.64 -4.49
N ALA A 26 2.54 -2.37 -5.58
CA ALA A 26 2.74 -3.35 -6.64
C ALA A 26 3.52 -4.58 -6.14
N LEU A 27 4.59 -4.38 -5.38
CA LEU A 27 5.41 -5.46 -4.83
C LEU A 27 4.64 -6.34 -3.83
N VAL A 28 3.79 -5.73 -3.00
CA VAL A 28 2.96 -6.45 -2.04
C VAL A 28 1.88 -7.26 -2.77
N VAL A 29 1.18 -6.68 -3.75
CA VAL A 29 0.03 -7.34 -4.39
C VAL A 29 0.46 -8.44 -5.37
N LEU A 30 1.60 -8.30 -6.04
CA LEU A 30 2.13 -9.26 -7.02
C LEU A 30 2.05 -10.74 -6.55
N PRO A 31 2.55 -11.11 -5.37
CA PRO A 31 2.48 -12.50 -4.89
C PRO A 31 1.10 -12.96 -4.42
N PHE A 32 0.27 -12.02 -3.95
CA PHE A 32 -1.13 -12.30 -3.66
C PHE A 32 -1.94 -12.52 -4.94
N ALA A 33 -1.50 -12.02 -6.09
CA ALA A 33 -2.22 -12.20 -7.36
C ALA A 33 -2.38 -13.67 -7.77
N LEU A 34 -1.53 -14.57 -7.26
CA LEU A 34 -1.63 -16.02 -7.48
C LEU A 34 -2.60 -16.71 -6.51
N HIS A 35 -2.86 -16.12 -5.34
CA HIS A 35 -3.66 -16.70 -4.25
C HIS A 35 -5.06 -16.07 -4.13
N VAL A 36 -5.26 -14.91 -4.75
CA VAL A 36 -6.45 -14.08 -4.59
C VAL A 36 -7.29 -14.15 -5.87
N PRO A 37 -8.64 -14.15 -5.77
CA PRO A 37 -9.51 -14.19 -6.94
C PRO A 37 -9.21 -13.05 -7.93
N VAL A 38 -9.37 -13.35 -9.22
CA VAL A 38 -9.12 -12.44 -10.35
C VAL A 38 -9.87 -11.10 -10.20
N SER A 39 -11.02 -11.10 -9.53
CA SER A 39 -11.79 -9.89 -9.22
C SER A 39 -10.97 -8.84 -8.45
N ILE A 40 -10.14 -9.26 -7.49
CA ILE A 40 -9.28 -8.34 -6.73
C ILE A 40 -8.10 -7.88 -7.57
N THR A 41 -7.54 -8.72 -8.43
CA THR A 41 -6.47 -8.33 -9.35
C THR A 41 -6.96 -7.26 -10.32
N LEU A 42 -8.18 -7.40 -10.86
CA LEU A 42 -8.81 -6.37 -11.70
C LEU A 42 -9.07 -5.07 -10.93
N LEU A 43 -9.58 -5.18 -9.70
CA LEU A 43 -9.77 -4.03 -8.81
C LEU A 43 -8.44 -3.29 -8.59
N TRP A 44 -7.37 -4.03 -8.29
CA TRP A 44 -6.04 -3.47 -8.08
C TRP A 44 -5.51 -2.76 -9.33
N LEU A 45 -5.64 -3.36 -10.51
CA LEU A 45 -5.23 -2.73 -11.77
C LEU A 45 -5.99 -1.42 -12.03
N GLY A 46 -7.32 -1.43 -11.84
CA GLY A 46 -8.15 -0.24 -11.98
C GLY A 46 -7.76 0.87 -11.01
N CYS A 47 -7.62 0.54 -9.72
CA CYS A 47 -7.21 1.49 -8.68
C CYS A 47 -5.82 2.08 -8.94
N THR A 48 -4.85 1.22 -9.29
CA THR A 48 -3.47 1.62 -9.55
C THR A 48 -3.39 2.50 -10.79
N CYS A 49 -4.04 2.11 -11.89
CA CYS A 49 -4.10 2.91 -13.11
C CYS A 49 -4.72 4.28 -12.83
N TRP A 50 -5.85 4.33 -12.11
CA TRP A 50 -6.48 5.59 -11.74
C TRP A 50 -5.54 6.47 -10.91
N ARG A 51 -4.87 5.89 -9.91
CA ARG A 51 -3.95 6.64 -9.05
C ARG A 51 -2.75 7.18 -9.83
N VAL A 52 -2.23 6.43 -10.79
CA VAL A 52 -1.19 6.90 -11.71
C VAL A 52 -1.71 8.04 -12.60
N GLN A 53 -2.95 7.99 -13.09
CA GLN A 53 -3.53 9.10 -13.86
C GLN A 53 -3.69 10.38 -13.02
N VAL A 54 -4.10 10.23 -11.75
CA VAL A 54 -4.15 11.35 -10.79
C VAL A 54 -2.74 11.92 -10.55
N PHE A 55 -1.74 11.06 -10.40
CA PHE A 55 -0.33 11.49 -10.26
C PHE A 55 0.17 12.26 -11.49
N ARG A 56 -0.24 11.87 -12.69
CA ARG A 56 0.05 12.56 -13.95
C ARG A 56 -0.77 13.86 -14.14
N MET A 57 -1.53 14.29 -13.14
CA MET A 57 -2.48 15.42 -13.20
C MET A 57 -3.54 15.29 -14.30
N ARG A 58 -3.78 14.09 -14.82
CA ARG A 58 -4.75 13.83 -15.90
C ARG A 58 -6.15 13.49 -15.39
N ALA A 59 -6.31 13.25 -14.10
CA ALA A 59 -7.58 12.89 -13.47
C ALA A 59 -7.72 13.50 -12.07
N ARG A 60 -8.97 13.75 -11.63
CA ARG A 60 -9.29 14.08 -10.23
C ARG A 60 -9.49 12.81 -9.42
N LEU A 61 -9.34 12.90 -8.09
CA LEU A 61 -9.66 11.77 -7.21
C LEU A 61 -11.13 11.34 -7.41
N PRO A 62 -11.41 10.02 -7.36
CA PRO A 62 -12.77 9.53 -7.55
C PRO A 62 -13.66 10.02 -6.40
N GLY A 63 -14.90 10.40 -6.72
CA GLY A 63 -15.89 10.84 -5.74
C GLY A 63 -16.21 9.75 -4.72
N THR A 64 -16.67 10.15 -3.53
CA THR A 64 -16.96 9.26 -2.40
C THR A 64 -17.91 8.10 -2.77
N TRP A 65 -18.86 8.34 -3.68
CA TRP A 65 -19.79 7.33 -4.19
C TRP A 65 -19.13 6.22 -5.02
N ILE A 66 -18.09 6.54 -5.79
CA ILE A 66 -17.35 5.54 -6.57
C ILE A 66 -16.54 4.65 -5.63
N LYS A 67 -15.99 5.23 -4.56
CA LYS A 67 -15.22 4.49 -3.55
C LYS A 67 -16.11 3.53 -2.76
N SER A 68 -17.30 3.97 -2.33
CA SER A 68 -18.25 3.10 -1.64
C SER A 68 -18.74 1.98 -2.56
N GLY A 69 -19.02 2.28 -3.83
CA GLY A 69 -19.35 1.27 -4.84
C GLY A 69 -18.23 0.25 -5.03
N LEU A 70 -16.98 0.69 -5.08
CA LEU A 70 -15.82 -0.21 -5.14
C LEU A 70 -15.71 -1.09 -3.90
N LEU A 71 -15.91 -0.53 -2.71
CA LEU A 71 -15.86 -1.27 -1.44
C LEU A 71 -16.93 -2.37 -1.40
N VAL A 72 -18.19 -2.01 -1.69
CA VAL A 72 -19.31 -2.97 -1.73
C VAL A 72 -19.09 -4.01 -2.82
N GLY A 73 -18.65 -3.58 -4.02
CA GLY A 73 -18.33 -4.47 -5.13
C GLY A 73 -17.20 -5.44 -4.80
N THR A 74 -16.19 -5.01 -4.06
CA THR A 74 -15.08 -5.88 -3.65
C THR A 74 -15.52 -6.89 -2.59
N ALA A 75 -16.27 -6.45 -1.57
CA ALA A 75 -16.82 -7.35 -0.55
C ALA A 75 -17.73 -8.41 -1.19
N GLY A 76 -18.61 -7.99 -2.11
CA GLY A 76 -19.44 -8.90 -2.90
C GLY A 76 -18.62 -9.83 -3.79
N GLY A 77 -17.59 -9.31 -4.46
CA GLY A 77 -16.69 -10.10 -5.31
C GLY A 77 -15.91 -11.18 -4.55
N VAL A 78 -15.48 -10.89 -3.31
CA VAL A 78 -14.83 -11.88 -2.44
C VAL A 78 -15.84 -12.93 -1.98
N TYR A 79 -17.02 -12.51 -1.53
CA TYR A 79 -18.08 -13.42 -1.10
C TYR A 79 -18.50 -14.38 -2.22
N LEU A 80 -18.68 -13.88 -3.44
CA LEU A 80 -19.04 -14.71 -4.60
C LEU A 80 -17.91 -15.66 -5.00
N ALA A 81 -16.64 -15.26 -4.85
CA ALA A 81 -15.51 -16.09 -5.26
C ALA A 81 -15.16 -17.20 -4.26
N ARG A 82 -15.36 -16.97 -2.95
CA ARG A 82 -14.97 -17.91 -1.89
C ARG A 82 -16.16 -18.56 -1.18
N GLY A 83 -17.38 -18.07 -1.37
CA GLY A 83 -18.60 -18.54 -0.67
C GLY A 83 -18.63 -18.22 0.83
N SER A 84 -17.56 -17.64 1.37
CA SER A 84 -17.40 -17.28 2.77
C SER A 84 -16.45 -16.08 2.89
N LEU A 85 -16.71 -15.23 3.88
CA LEU A 85 -15.81 -14.14 4.28
C LEU A 85 -14.91 -14.56 5.46
N VAL A 86 -15.10 -15.78 5.97
CA VAL A 86 -14.38 -16.34 7.11
C VAL A 86 -13.41 -17.40 6.61
N GLY A 87 -12.14 -17.26 7.01
CA GLY A 87 -11.05 -18.15 6.63
C GLY A 87 -9.78 -17.37 6.29
N LEU A 88 -8.63 -18.05 6.31
CA LEU A 88 -7.33 -17.45 6.02
C LEU A 88 -7.31 -16.79 4.62
N ASP A 89 -7.76 -17.54 3.63
CA ASP A 89 -7.87 -17.14 2.23
C ASP A 89 -8.76 -15.90 2.02
N ALA A 90 -9.94 -15.90 2.63
CA ALA A 90 -10.89 -14.80 2.53
C ALA A 90 -10.38 -13.56 3.29
N GLY A 91 -9.75 -13.75 4.46
CA GLY A 91 -9.12 -12.69 5.24
C GLY A 91 -7.98 -12.02 4.47
N ALA A 92 -7.11 -12.79 3.82
CA ALA A 92 -6.04 -12.27 2.98
C ALA A 92 -6.60 -11.50 1.77
N ALA A 93 -7.63 -12.02 1.11
CA ALA A 93 -8.31 -11.34 0.02
C ALA A 93 -8.92 -9.99 0.45
N LEU A 94 -9.63 -9.96 1.59
CA LEU A 94 -10.20 -8.74 2.16
C LEU A 94 -9.12 -7.75 2.61
N LEU A 95 -8.01 -8.24 3.14
CA LEU A 95 -6.88 -7.42 3.53
C LEU A 95 -6.24 -6.74 2.32
N VAL A 96 -5.96 -7.50 1.26
CA VAL A 96 -5.43 -6.97 0.00
C VAL A 96 -6.42 -5.98 -0.61
N ALA A 97 -7.71 -6.29 -0.62
CA ALA A 97 -8.77 -5.38 -1.04
C ALA A 97 -8.74 -4.07 -0.23
N ALA A 98 -8.68 -4.15 1.10
CA ALA A 98 -8.60 -2.98 1.97
C ALA A 98 -7.34 -2.15 1.66
N PHE A 99 -6.19 -2.80 1.45
CA PHE A 99 -4.95 -2.13 1.08
C PHE A 99 -5.06 -1.39 -0.26
N VAL A 100 -5.65 -2.03 -1.27
CA VAL A 100 -5.89 -1.44 -2.59
C VAL A 100 -6.84 -0.24 -2.50
N LEU A 101 -7.96 -0.37 -1.80
CA LEU A 101 -8.95 0.69 -1.65
C LEU A 101 -8.42 1.86 -0.82
N LYS A 102 -7.63 1.56 0.22
CA LYS A 102 -7.02 2.58 1.08
C LYS A 102 -6.08 3.50 0.30
N MET A 103 -5.44 3.01 -0.77
CA MET A 103 -4.64 3.84 -1.67
C MET A 103 -5.46 4.95 -2.36
N LEU A 104 -6.71 4.66 -2.74
CA LEU A 104 -7.62 5.62 -3.36
C LEU A 104 -8.24 6.60 -2.34
N GLU A 105 -8.35 6.18 -1.09
CA GLU A 105 -8.84 7.02 0.01
C GLU A 105 -7.79 7.95 0.60
N MET A 106 -6.52 7.62 0.42
CA MET A 106 -5.39 8.35 0.98
C MET A 106 -5.38 9.82 0.54
N ASN A 107 -5.64 10.74 1.47
CA ASN A 107 -5.61 12.19 1.22
C ASN A 107 -4.59 12.93 2.07
N ASN A 108 -4.19 12.37 3.22
CA ASN A 108 -3.33 13.03 4.18
C ASN A 108 -2.20 12.11 4.68
N HIS A 109 -1.25 12.67 5.46
CA HIS A 109 -0.13 11.92 6.03
C HIS A 109 -0.53 10.81 7.01
N ARG A 110 -1.67 10.94 7.70
CA ARG A 110 -2.19 9.88 8.58
C ARG A 110 -2.66 8.70 7.76
N ASP A 111 -3.42 8.95 6.70
CA ASP A 111 -3.90 7.90 5.79
C ASP A 111 -2.72 7.18 5.13
N ALA A 112 -1.70 7.94 4.71
CA ALA A 112 -0.48 7.37 4.13
C ALA A 112 0.26 6.46 5.13
N ARG A 113 0.39 6.87 6.40
CA ARG A 113 0.98 5.99 7.44
C ARG A 113 0.16 4.73 7.66
N VAL A 114 -1.17 4.84 7.72
CA VAL A 114 -2.06 3.67 7.85
C VAL A 114 -1.85 2.73 6.66
N LEU A 115 -1.76 3.26 5.44
CA LEU A 115 -1.49 2.46 4.25
C LEU A 115 -0.12 1.76 4.33
N ILE A 116 0.93 2.45 4.80
CA ILE A 116 2.25 1.84 4.98
C ILE A 116 2.20 0.67 5.97
N PHE A 117 1.59 0.86 7.15
CA PHE A 117 1.43 -0.20 8.13
C PHE A 117 0.59 -1.37 7.62
N LEU A 118 -0.45 -1.06 6.85
CA LEU A 118 -1.26 -2.06 6.19
C LEU A 118 -0.45 -2.88 5.18
N GLY A 119 0.47 -2.24 4.44
CA GLY A 119 1.42 -2.92 3.56
C GLY A 119 2.36 -3.85 4.32
N PHE A 120 2.93 -3.41 5.46
CA PHE A 120 3.76 -4.28 6.30
C PHE A 120 2.97 -5.49 6.82
N PHE A 121 1.72 -5.26 7.23
CA PHE A 121 0.84 -6.32 7.66
C PHE A 121 0.52 -7.31 6.54
N CYS A 122 0.31 -6.85 5.29
CA CYS A 122 0.16 -7.73 4.13
C CYS A 122 1.41 -8.60 3.91
N VAL A 123 2.62 -8.05 4.03
CA VAL A 123 3.86 -8.83 3.92
C VAL A 123 3.90 -9.91 5.00
N ALA A 124 3.56 -9.58 6.24
CA ALA A 124 3.50 -10.54 7.34
C ALA A 124 2.44 -11.63 7.10
N VAL A 125 1.26 -11.27 6.60
CA VAL A 125 0.21 -12.23 6.23
C VAL A 125 0.64 -13.14 5.09
N GLY A 126 1.49 -12.67 4.17
CA GLY A 126 2.05 -13.50 3.12
C GLY A 126 2.86 -14.68 3.66
N TYR A 127 3.52 -14.53 4.81
CA TYR A 127 4.23 -15.63 5.49
C TYR A 127 3.30 -16.71 6.05
N LEU A 128 1.99 -16.48 6.14
CA LEU A 128 1.04 -17.55 6.49
C LEU A 128 0.77 -18.49 5.31
N PHE A 129 1.10 -18.08 4.08
CA PHE A 129 0.93 -18.87 2.87
C PHE A 129 2.25 -19.50 2.41
N GLU A 130 3.34 -18.72 2.45
CA GLU A 130 4.66 -19.11 1.96
C GLU A 130 5.71 -18.79 3.01
N ASP A 131 6.44 -19.79 3.50
CA ASP A 131 7.48 -19.64 4.54
C ASP A 131 8.88 -19.98 4.01
N ASN A 132 9.03 -20.14 2.70
CA ASN A 132 10.28 -20.53 2.06
C ASN A 132 11.31 -19.39 1.97
N LEU A 133 12.57 -19.75 1.73
CA LEU A 133 13.68 -18.78 1.66
C LEU A 133 13.53 -17.76 0.52
N LEU A 134 12.98 -18.17 -0.63
CA LEU A 134 12.77 -17.26 -1.76
C LEU A 134 11.76 -16.17 -1.39
N TRP A 135 10.71 -16.55 -0.67
CA TRP A 135 9.72 -15.64 -0.15
C TRP A 135 10.34 -14.63 0.83
N ALA A 136 11.21 -15.12 1.71
CA ALA A 136 11.94 -14.26 2.64
C ALA A 136 12.79 -13.21 1.92
N LEU A 137 13.56 -13.63 0.91
CA LEU A 137 14.37 -12.71 0.09
C LEU A 137 13.50 -11.72 -0.69
N PHE A 138 12.39 -12.19 -1.29
CA PHE A 138 11.47 -11.32 -2.01
C PHE A 138 10.86 -10.27 -1.09
N SER A 139 10.48 -10.63 0.14
CA SER A 139 9.84 -9.74 1.12
C SER A 139 10.69 -8.52 1.50
N LEU A 140 12.01 -8.58 1.30
CA LEU A 140 12.91 -7.44 1.51
C LEU A 140 12.58 -6.27 0.57
N LEU A 141 12.11 -6.55 -0.65
CA LEU A 141 11.74 -5.53 -1.64
C LEU A 141 10.54 -4.68 -1.20
N PRO A 142 9.35 -5.25 -0.89
CA PRO A 142 8.22 -4.46 -0.40
C PRO A 142 8.54 -3.81 0.95
N ILE A 143 9.29 -4.46 1.85
CA ILE A 143 9.72 -3.85 3.13
C ILE A 143 10.56 -2.60 2.88
N GLY A 144 11.56 -2.69 2.01
CA GLY A 144 12.41 -1.56 1.64
C GLY A 144 11.63 -0.42 1.01
N ALA A 145 10.67 -0.71 0.12
CA ALA A 145 9.81 0.29 -0.50
C ALA A 145 8.88 0.97 0.52
N LEU A 146 8.31 0.22 1.46
CA LEU A 146 7.47 0.75 2.54
C LEU A 146 8.29 1.61 3.51
N LEU A 147 9.52 1.22 3.84
CA LEU A 147 10.46 2.03 4.63
C LEU A 147 10.83 3.32 3.90
N ALA A 148 11.17 3.26 2.62
CA ALA A 148 11.49 4.43 1.81
C ALA A 148 10.28 5.40 1.74
N ALA A 149 9.06 4.87 1.60
CA ALA A 149 7.83 5.65 1.67
C ALA A 149 7.66 6.33 3.03
N LEU A 150 7.91 5.62 4.13
CA LEU A 150 7.80 6.14 5.50
C LEU A 150 8.82 7.24 5.76
N ILE A 151 10.09 7.03 5.36
CA ILE A 151 11.17 8.01 5.51
C ILE A 151 10.84 9.28 4.72
N GLY A 152 10.44 9.15 3.45
CA GLY A 152 10.06 10.30 2.63
C GLY A 152 8.83 11.03 3.15
N LEU A 153 7.91 10.33 3.81
CA LEU A 153 6.71 10.92 4.42
C LEU A 153 7.06 11.73 5.68
N GLN A 154 8.01 11.25 6.49
CA GLN A 154 8.44 11.91 7.73
C GLN A 154 9.45 13.04 7.50
N HIS A 155 10.27 12.96 6.45
CA HIS A 155 11.32 13.92 6.16
C HIS A 155 11.04 14.65 4.83
N ALA A 156 10.29 15.75 4.90
CA ALA A 156 9.99 16.58 3.74
C ALA A 156 11.26 17.13 3.04
N ASP A 157 12.35 17.37 3.78
CA ASP A 157 13.65 17.80 3.23
C ASP A 157 14.37 16.71 2.42
N LEU A 158 14.22 15.44 2.81
CA LEU A 158 14.77 14.30 2.06
C LEU A 158 13.90 13.93 0.85
N ALA A 159 12.66 14.44 0.78
CA ALA A 159 11.73 14.16 -0.30
C ALA A 159 12.18 14.72 -1.68
N GLY A 160 13.26 15.50 -1.73
CA GLY A 160 13.91 15.91 -2.98
C GLY A 160 14.88 14.89 -3.58
N ARG A 161 15.32 13.87 -2.80
CA ARG A 161 16.35 12.91 -3.22
C ARG A 161 15.92 11.47 -2.92
N SER A 162 15.17 10.87 -3.85
CA SER A 162 14.66 9.48 -3.76
C SER A 162 15.76 8.42 -3.51
N THR A 163 16.99 8.70 -3.94
CA THR A 163 18.15 7.81 -3.68
C THR A 163 18.58 7.80 -2.22
N ASP A 164 18.43 8.91 -1.50
CA ASP A 164 18.86 9.02 -0.11
C ASP A 164 17.86 8.34 0.82
N THR A 165 16.57 8.38 0.50
CA THR A 165 15.53 7.61 1.22
C THR A 165 15.73 6.10 1.06
N LEU A 166 16.13 5.64 -0.13
CA LEU A 166 16.41 4.22 -0.37
C LEU A 166 17.67 3.76 0.38
N LYS A 167 18.74 4.55 0.36
CA LYS A 167 19.98 4.27 1.10
C LYS A 167 19.72 4.15 2.61
N LEU A 168 18.90 5.04 3.17
CA LEU A 168 18.51 4.98 4.59
C LEU A 168 17.68 3.74 4.90
N ALA A 169 16.68 3.41 4.07
CA ALA A 169 15.90 2.18 4.23
C ALA A 169 16.81 0.94 4.22
N PHE A 170 17.75 0.87 3.27
CA PHE A 170 18.71 -0.23 3.19
C PHE A 170 19.64 -0.28 4.40
N LYS A 171 20.10 0.88 4.89
CA LYS A 171 20.93 0.97 6.10
C LYS A 171 20.18 0.46 7.34
N LEU A 172 18.90 0.80 7.49
CA LEU A 172 18.07 0.30 8.59
C LEU A 172 17.85 -1.22 8.49
N MET A 173 17.63 -1.74 7.28
CA MET A 173 17.53 -3.19 7.07
C MET A 173 18.84 -3.91 7.38
N ALA A 174 19.99 -3.33 6.99
CA ALA A 174 21.30 -3.89 7.30
C ALA A 174 21.60 -3.88 8.81
N GLN A 175 21.15 -2.86 9.55
CA GLN A 175 21.27 -2.81 11.01
C GLN A 175 20.35 -3.80 11.73
N ALA A 176 19.31 -4.30 11.07
CA ALA A 176 18.41 -5.29 11.63
C ALA A 176 18.96 -6.73 11.52
N VAL A 177 20.07 -6.93 10.80
CA VAL A 177 20.77 -8.21 10.73
C VAL A 177 21.65 -8.33 11.99
N PRO A 178 21.44 -9.36 12.83
CA PRO A 178 22.20 -9.57 14.07
C PRO A 178 23.65 -10.00 13.82
#